data_AF-A0A4R8MCR9-F1
#
_entry.id   AF-A0A4R8MCR9-F1
#
_cell.length_a   1.000
_cell.length_b   1.000
_cell.length_c   1.000
_cell.angle_alpha   90.00
_cell.angle_beta   90.00
_cell.angle_gamma   90.00
#
_symmetry.space_group_name_H-M   'P 1'
#
loop_
_entity.id
_entity.type
_entity.pdbx_description
1 polymer ?
#
loop_
_entity_poly.entity_id
_entity_poly.type
_entity_poly.pdbx_seq_one_letter_code
_entity_poly.pdbx_strand_id
1 'polypeptide(L)'
;MSTALSAADVFSAAILLEEKGARFYSEAAARFSGEGKKLLSGLASMEKVHAGRFRKIMDTLPSADPGEMTEERDAYLSMLTGDRIFTPESEMEMRDTYGDILEKAITVEKNSVFFYTAVKDTLAQKMDGAAVDLLIREEIGHFQSLTDALQRWRERKGEA
;
A
#
# COMPACT_ATOMS: atom_id res chain seq x y z
N MET A 1 -17.52 -12.46 -20.86
CA MET A 1 -17.99 -12.52 -19.46
C MET A 1 -17.41 -11.31 -18.73
N SER A 2 -18.24 -10.58 -17.99
CA SER A 2 -17.83 -9.31 -17.37
C SER A 2 -17.29 -9.58 -15.97
N THR A 3 -15.98 -9.48 -15.79
CA THR A 3 -15.29 -9.46 -14.49
C THR A 3 -15.41 -8.08 -13.85
N ALA A 4 -16.61 -7.49 -13.85
CA ALA A 4 -16.81 -6.13 -13.35
C ALA A 4 -16.68 -6.14 -11.83
N LEU A 5 -15.49 -5.81 -11.31
CA LEU A 5 -15.31 -5.50 -9.90
C LEU A 5 -16.29 -4.40 -9.49
N SER A 6 -16.91 -4.58 -8.33
CA SER A 6 -17.67 -3.49 -7.71
C SER A 6 -16.68 -2.45 -7.15
N ALA A 7 -17.14 -1.21 -6.96
CA ALA A 7 -16.30 -0.24 -6.25
C ALA A 7 -15.96 -0.73 -4.84
N ALA A 8 -16.92 -1.38 -4.16
CA ALA A 8 -16.75 -1.91 -2.81
C ALA A 8 -15.62 -2.96 -2.70
N ASP A 9 -15.43 -3.79 -3.73
CA ASP A 9 -14.34 -4.77 -3.79
C ASP A 9 -12.98 -4.10 -3.75
N VAL A 10 -12.83 -3.12 -4.62
CA VAL A 10 -11.58 -2.40 -4.81
C VAL A 10 -11.22 -1.60 -3.56
N PHE A 11 -12.21 -1.03 -2.86
CA PHE A 11 -11.95 -0.38 -1.58
C PHE A 11 -11.65 -1.36 -0.46
N SER A 12 -12.32 -2.51 -0.41
CA SER A 12 -12.00 -3.56 0.58
C SER A 12 -10.57 -4.03 0.42
N ALA A 13 -10.15 -4.23 -0.83
CA ALA A 13 -8.79 -4.49 -1.26
C ALA A 13 -7.81 -3.40 -0.81
N ALA A 14 -8.11 -2.13 -1.10
CA ALA A 14 -7.29 -0.99 -0.70
C ALA A 14 -7.15 -0.89 0.83
N ILE A 15 -8.25 -1.01 1.58
CA ILE A 15 -8.23 -0.99 3.05
C ILE A 15 -7.32 -2.09 3.60
N LEU A 16 -7.46 -3.32 3.10
CA LEU A 16 -6.62 -4.44 3.52
C LEU A 16 -5.15 -4.15 3.22
N LEU A 17 -4.87 -3.53 2.07
CA LEU A 17 -3.51 -3.19 1.67
C LEU A 17 -2.89 -2.16 2.62
N GLU A 18 -3.59 -1.05 2.87
CA GLU A 18 -3.15 0.00 3.80
C GLU A 18 -2.98 -0.55 5.23
N GLU A 19 -3.84 -1.47 5.68
CA GLU A 19 -3.68 -2.13 6.98
C GLU A 19 -2.44 -3.03 7.03
N LYS A 20 -2.11 -3.70 5.92
CA LYS A 20 -0.85 -4.45 5.79
C LYS A 20 0.36 -3.51 5.79
N GLY A 21 0.31 -2.39 5.08
CA GLY A 21 1.34 -1.34 5.09
C GLY A 21 1.58 -0.78 6.49
N ALA A 22 0.50 -0.40 7.17
CA ALA A 22 0.56 0.08 8.55
C ALA A 22 1.23 -0.93 9.50
N ARG A 23 0.94 -2.23 9.33
CA ARG A 23 1.55 -3.30 10.11
C ARG A 23 3.03 -3.47 9.77
N PHE A 24 3.36 -3.57 8.48
CA PHE A 24 4.73 -3.69 7.99
C PHE A 24 5.61 -2.57 8.57
N TYR A 25 5.17 -1.32 8.47
CA TYR A 25 5.92 -0.19 8.98
C TYR A 25 5.99 -0.12 10.51
N SER A 26 4.93 -0.53 11.21
CA SER A 26 4.94 -0.58 12.68
C SER A 26 5.95 -1.62 13.19
N GLU A 27 5.97 -2.80 12.57
CA GLU A 27 6.90 -3.88 12.90
C GLU A 27 8.35 -3.51 12.54
N ALA A 28 8.56 -2.91 11.36
CA ALA A 28 9.85 -2.39 10.96
C ALA A 28 10.37 -1.32 11.93
N ALA A 29 9.52 -0.35 12.31
CA ALA A 29 9.89 0.72 13.24
C ALA A 29 10.31 0.19 14.62
N ALA A 30 9.77 -0.94 15.07
CA ALA A 30 10.14 -1.56 16.33
C ALA A 30 11.57 -2.10 16.35
N ARG A 31 12.16 -2.38 15.17
CA ARG A 31 13.53 -2.92 15.02
C ARG A 31 14.62 -1.86 15.04
N PHE A 32 14.27 -0.58 14.86
CA PHE A 32 15.23 0.51 14.71
C PHE A 32 15.03 1.60 15.77
N SER A 33 15.97 2.55 15.82
CA SER A 33 15.93 3.71 16.71
C SER A 33 16.28 4.99 15.95
N GLY A 34 16.15 6.15 16.60
CA GLY A 34 16.48 7.45 16.01
C GLY A 34 15.65 7.77 14.76
N GLU A 35 16.31 8.29 13.73
CA GLU A 35 15.67 8.72 12.48
C GLU A 35 14.95 7.58 11.76
N GLY A 36 15.52 6.36 11.77
CA GLY A 36 14.90 5.21 11.11
C GLY A 36 13.56 4.82 11.72
N LYS A 37 13.49 4.79 13.06
CA LYS A 37 12.22 4.57 13.77
C LYS A 37 11.20 5.68 13.48
N LYS A 38 11.66 6.94 13.45
CA LYS A 38 10.80 8.10 13.20
C LYS A 38 10.17 8.04 11.81
N LEU A 39 10.96 7.76 10.77
CA LEU A 39 10.47 7.62 9.39
C LEU A 39 9.43 6.50 9.29
N LEU A 40 9.78 5.30 9.74
CA LEU A 40 8.91 4.12 9.63
C LEU A 40 7.62 4.27 10.47
N SER A 41 7.69 4.86 11.67
CA SER A 41 6.49 5.13 12.47
C SER A 41 5.59 6.20 11.83
N GLY A 42 6.20 7.16 11.11
CA GLY A 42 5.49 8.16 10.32
C GLY A 42 4.72 7.51 9.19
N LEU A 43 5.37 6.67 8.39
CA LEU A 43 4.74 5.89 7.31
C LEU A 43 3.60 5.04 7.88
N ALA A 44 3.82 4.27 8.95
CA ALA A 44 2.78 3.48 9.60
C ALA A 44 1.53 4.29 10.01
N SER A 45 1.72 5.57 10.36
CA SER A 45 0.62 6.46 10.74
C SER A 45 -0.13 6.98 9.51
N MET A 46 0.57 7.25 8.41
CA MET A 46 -0.04 7.68 7.14
C MET A 46 -0.88 6.57 6.52
N GLU A 47 -0.38 5.32 6.48
CA GLU A 47 -1.14 4.15 6.03
C GLU A 47 -2.46 3.95 6.82
N LYS A 48 -2.43 4.15 8.15
CA LYS A 48 -3.66 4.10 8.97
C LYS A 48 -4.66 5.18 8.57
N VAL A 49 -4.18 6.37 8.22
CA VAL A 49 -5.02 7.46 7.72
C VAL A 49 -5.61 7.09 6.36
N HIS A 50 -4.83 6.50 5.45
CA HIS A 50 -5.31 6.02 4.16
C HIS A 50 -6.40 4.96 4.31
N ALA A 51 -6.19 3.92 5.12
CA ALA A 51 -7.20 2.91 5.45
C ALA A 51 -8.50 3.55 5.98
N GLY A 52 -8.37 4.54 6.87
CA GLY A 52 -9.50 5.30 7.40
C GLY A 52 -10.23 6.13 6.35
N ARG A 53 -9.52 6.72 5.38
CA ARG A 53 -10.11 7.44 4.25
C ARG A 53 -10.88 6.50 3.33
N PHE A 54 -10.31 5.36 2.97
CA PHE A 54 -11.00 4.37 2.12
C PHE A 54 -12.26 3.81 2.79
N ARG A 55 -12.20 3.53 4.10
CA ARG A 55 -13.38 3.07 4.86
C ARG A 55 -14.51 4.10 4.82
N LYS A 56 -14.20 5.38 5.04
CA LYS A 56 -15.19 6.47 4.91
C LYS A 56 -15.79 6.57 3.52
N ILE A 57 -14.99 6.37 2.47
CA ILE A 57 -15.51 6.39 1.10
C ILE A 57 -16.41 5.18 0.85
N MET A 58 -15.99 3.99 1.30
CA MET A 58 -16.78 2.77 1.19
C MET A 58 -18.16 2.91 1.85
N ASP A 59 -18.23 3.58 3.02
CA ASP A 59 -19.49 3.84 3.73
C ASP A 59 -20.46 4.76 2.94
N THR A 60 -19.96 5.55 1.98
CA THR A 60 -20.79 6.42 1.13
C THR A 60 -21.29 5.74 -0.15
N LEU A 61 -20.77 4.57 -0.48
CA LEU A 61 -21.26 3.82 -1.62
C LEU A 61 -22.66 3.28 -1.30
N PRO A 62 -23.59 3.27 -2.28
CA PRO A 62 -24.84 2.54 -2.13
C PRO A 62 -24.48 1.12 -1.73
N SER A 63 -25.18 0.54 -0.74
CA SER A 63 -25.03 -0.87 -0.39
C SER A 63 -25.10 -1.65 -1.69
N ALA A 64 -23.97 -2.18 -2.13
CA ALA A 64 -23.97 -3.07 -3.27
C ALA A 64 -24.95 -4.17 -2.89
N ASP A 65 -25.91 -4.46 -3.76
CA ASP A 65 -26.58 -5.74 -3.71
C ASP A 65 -25.47 -6.77 -3.52
N PRO A 66 -25.48 -7.61 -2.48
CA PRO A 66 -24.46 -8.63 -2.28
C PRO A 66 -24.63 -9.67 -3.39
N GLY A 67 -24.35 -9.28 -4.63
CA GLY A 67 -24.11 -10.18 -5.73
C GLY A 67 -23.03 -11.13 -5.23
N GLU A 68 -23.34 -12.42 -5.34
CA GLU A 68 -22.54 -13.51 -4.81
C GLU A 68 -21.05 -13.21 -5.03
N MET A 69 -20.25 -13.30 -3.97
CA MET A 69 -18.80 -13.42 -4.15
C MET A 69 -18.57 -14.69 -4.96
N THR A 70 -18.32 -14.52 -6.26
CA THR A 70 -17.95 -15.62 -7.13
C THR A 70 -16.48 -15.95 -6.90
N GLU A 71 -16.10 -17.22 -7.02
CA GLU A 71 -14.69 -17.64 -6.93
C GLU A 71 -13.79 -16.86 -7.92
N GLU A 72 -14.33 -16.45 -9.07
CA GLU A 72 -13.63 -15.61 -10.06
C GLU A 72 -13.36 -14.18 -9.54
N ARG A 73 -14.27 -13.61 -8.74
CA ARG A 73 -14.13 -12.27 -8.14
C ARG A 73 -13.09 -12.29 -7.01
N ASP A 74 -13.13 -13.32 -6.18
CA ASP A 74 -12.11 -13.54 -5.14
C ASP A 74 -10.73 -13.78 -5.75
N ALA A 75 -10.64 -14.61 -6.80
CA ALA A 75 -9.39 -14.84 -7.52
C ALA A 75 -8.84 -13.55 -8.15
N TYR A 76 -9.70 -12.72 -8.77
CA TYR A 76 -9.28 -11.47 -9.38
C TYR A 76 -8.84 -10.41 -8.35
N LEU A 77 -9.55 -10.30 -7.22
CA LEU A 77 -9.12 -9.49 -6.08
C LEU A 77 -7.78 -9.97 -5.52
N SER A 78 -7.64 -11.27 -5.29
CA SER A 78 -6.39 -11.88 -4.83
C SER A 78 -5.23 -11.61 -5.80
N MET A 79 -5.46 -11.71 -7.11
CA MET A 79 -4.49 -11.38 -8.16
C MET A 79 -4.07 -9.91 -8.18
N LEU A 80 -4.91 -9.00 -7.69
CA LEU A 80 -4.62 -7.57 -7.61
C LEU A 80 -3.97 -7.16 -6.29
N THR A 81 -4.33 -7.78 -5.16
CA THR A 81 -3.95 -7.30 -3.82
C THR A 81 -2.97 -8.18 -3.07
N GLY A 82 -3.03 -9.50 -3.27
CA GLY A 82 -2.42 -10.47 -2.37
C GLY A 82 -0.92 -10.62 -2.58
N ASP A 83 -0.56 -11.09 -3.77
CA ASP A 83 0.80 -11.58 -4.07
C ASP A 83 1.63 -10.60 -4.91
N ARG A 84 1.07 -9.44 -5.28
CA ARG A 84 1.73 -8.46 -6.14
C ARG A 84 2.25 -7.22 -5.43
N ILE A 85 1.73 -6.92 -4.25
CA ILE A 85 2.11 -5.71 -3.51
C ILE A 85 3.05 -6.05 -2.37
N PHE A 86 2.59 -6.94 -1.48
CA PHE A 86 3.44 -7.63 -0.52
C PHE A 86 3.90 -8.95 -1.13
N THR A 87 4.94 -8.89 -1.94
CA THR A 87 5.55 -10.07 -2.57
C THR A 87 6.50 -10.78 -1.61
N PRO A 88 6.93 -12.03 -1.88
CA PRO A 88 7.96 -12.70 -1.08
C PRO A 88 9.23 -11.86 -0.88
N GLU A 89 9.60 -11.04 -1.88
CA GLU A 89 10.75 -10.14 -1.81
C GLU A 89 10.57 -9.02 -0.77
N SER A 90 9.33 -8.66 -0.43
CA SER A 90 9.00 -7.66 0.58
C SER A 90 8.87 -8.22 2.00
N GLU A 91 8.95 -9.54 2.19
CA GLU A 91 8.82 -10.17 3.50
C GLU A 91 9.98 -9.80 4.41
N MET A 92 9.68 -9.33 5.62
CA MET A 92 10.70 -8.96 6.59
C MET A 92 11.31 -10.19 7.25
N GLU A 93 12.63 -10.30 7.18
CA GLU A 93 13.41 -11.34 7.83
C GLU A 93 14.08 -10.79 9.09
N MET A 94 14.35 -11.65 10.08
CA MET A 94 14.95 -11.21 11.35
C MET A 94 16.34 -10.59 11.16
N ARG A 95 17.09 -11.03 10.13
CA ARG A 95 18.45 -10.57 9.83
C ARG A 95 18.50 -9.29 8.99
N ASP A 96 17.35 -8.77 8.56
CA ASP A 96 17.32 -7.58 7.70
C ASP A 96 17.94 -6.38 8.38
N THR A 97 18.88 -5.75 7.69
CA THR A 97 19.42 -4.46 8.05
C THR A 97 18.40 -3.35 7.77
N TYR A 98 18.71 -2.13 8.22
CA TYR A 98 17.89 -0.98 7.87
C TYR A 98 17.86 -0.73 6.34
N GLY A 99 18.96 -0.99 5.64
CA GLY A 99 19.01 -0.91 4.17
C GLY A 99 18.07 -1.91 3.51
N ASP A 100 18.10 -3.17 3.96
CA ASP A 100 17.22 -4.23 3.43
C ASP A 100 15.74 -3.88 3.64
N ILE A 101 15.37 -3.39 4.82
CA ILE A 101 13.99 -2.95 5.11
C ILE A 101 13.57 -1.79 4.21
N LEU A 102 14.46 -0.84 3.93
CA LEU A 102 14.15 0.27 3.02
C LEU A 102 13.93 -0.22 1.58
N GLU A 103 14.75 -1.16 1.09
CA GLU A 103 14.56 -1.76 -0.25
C GLU A 103 13.24 -2.52 -0.37
N LYS A 104 12.87 -3.26 0.68
CA LYS A 104 11.58 -3.95 0.79
C LYS A 104 10.42 -2.95 0.81
N ALA A 105 10.52 -1.90 1.62
CA ALA A 105 9.53 -0.83 1.69
C ALA A 105 9.35 -0.13 0.34
N ILE A 106 10.45 0.21 -0.36
CA ILE A 106 10.42 0.81 -1.70
C ILE A 106 9.66 -0.09 -2.69
N THR A 107 9.85 -1.41 -2.59
CA THR A 107 9.13 -2.38 -3.42
C THR A 107 7.63 -2.34 -3.13
N VAL A 108 7.23 -2.33 -1.85
CA VAL A 108 5.83 -2.19 -1.43
C VAL A 108 5.22 -0.92 -2.00
N GLU A 109 5.84 0.24 -1.79
CA GLU A 109 5.33 1.54 -2.28
C GLU A 109 5.17 1.59 -3.79
N LYS A 110 6.17 1.09 -4.53
CA LYS A 110 6.11 1.02 -5.99
C LYS A 110 4.94 0.16 -6.46
N ASN A 111 4.69 -0.95 -5.78
CA ASN A 111 3.59 -1.85 -6.12
C ASN A 111 2.23 -1.23 -5.73
N SER A 112 2.14 -0.50 -4.62
CA SER A 112 0.95 0.27 -4.22
C SER A 112 0.60 1.35 -5.26
N VAL A 113 1.58 2.11 -5.74
CA VAL A 113 1.39 3.09 -6.83
C VAL A 113 0.84 2.43 -8.09
N PHE A 114 1.41 1.29 -8.49
CA PHE A 114 0.92 0.54 -9.65
C PHE A 114 -0.53 0.08 -9.46
N PHE A 115 -0.85 -0.48 -8.29
CA PHE A 115 -2.20 -0.91 -7.94
C PHE A 115 -3.19 0.25 -8.03
N TYR A 116 -2.92 1.38 -7.37
CA TYR A 116 -3.82 2.53 -7.39
C TYR A 116 -3.95 3.16 -8.78
N THR A 117 -2.90 3.13 -9.58
CA THR A 117 -2.96 3.57 -10.99
C THR A 117 -3.85 2.65 -11.82
N ALA A 118 -3.69 1.33 -11.71
CA ALA A 118 -4.52 0.36 -12.43
C ALA A 118 -5.99 0.39 -11.98
N VAL A 119 -6.20 0.65 -10.70
CA VAL A 119 -7.51 0.77 -10.07
C VAL A 119 -8.21 2.09 -10.46
N LYS A 120 -7.47 3.18 -10.65
CA LYS A 120 -8.01 4.49 -11.03
C LYS A 120 -8.90 4.39 -12.27
N ASP A 121 -8.47 3.68 -13.30
CA ASP A 121 -9.24 3.53 -14.54
C ASP A 121 -10.56 2.75 -14.31
N THR A 122 -10.55 1.81 -13.37
CA THR A 122 -11.73 1.02 -12.99
C THR A 122 -12.68 1.83 -12.09
N LEU A 123 -12.13 2.71 -11.25
CA LEU A 123 -12.89 3.54 -10.30
C LEU A 123 -13.35 4.88 -10.86
N ALA A 124 -12.77 5.37 -11.96
CA ALA A 124 -13.07 6.67 -12.55
C ALA A 124 -14.54 6.86 -12.96
N GLN A 125 -15.32 5.79 -13.09
CA GLN A 125 -16.75 5.85 -13.34
C GLN A 125 -17.64 5.82 -12.08
N LYS A 126 -17.07 5.54 -10.90
CA LYS A 126 -17.81 5.30 -9.64
C LYS A 126 -17.35 6.18 -8.47
N MET A 127 -16.35 7.03 -8.68
CA MET A 127 -15.75 7.91 -7.66
C MET A 127 -15.44 9.31 -8.18
N ASP A 128 -15.18 10.23 -7.24
CA ASP A 128 -14.34 11.40 -7.47
C ASP A 128 -12.87 10.95 -7.63
N GLY A 129 -12.40 10.89 -8.88
CA GLY A 129 -11.02 10.51 -9.22
C GLY A 129 -9.94 11.35 -8.52
N ALA A 130 -10.28 12.53 -8.00
CA ALA A 130 -9.37 13.37 -7.24
C ALA A 130 -8.87 12.71 -5.94
N ALA A 131 -9.69 11.86 -5.30
CA ALA A 131 -9.29 11.16 -4.07
C ALA A 131 -8.21 10.12 -4.34
N VAL A 132 -8.37 9.33 -5.42
CA VAL A 132 -7.38 8.34 -5.85
C VAL A 132 -6.09 9.03 -6.32
N ASP A 133 -6.20 10.18 -7.00
CA ASP A 133 -5.03 10.97 -7.41
C ASP A 133 -4.26 11.60 -6.24
N LEU A 134 -4.94 11.89 -5.14
CA LEU A 134 -4.26 12.32 -3.92
C LEU A 134 -3.45 11.18 -3.32
N LEU A 135 -4.04 9.99 -3.20
CA LEU A 135 -3.37 8.80 -2.66
C LEU A 135 -2.16 8.38 -3.49
N ILE A 136 -2.29 8.31 -4.81
CA ILE A 136 -1.16 8.01 -5.70
C ILE A 136 0.01 8.99 -5.46
N ARG A 137 -0.28 10.27 -5.23
CA ARG A 137 0.76 11.27 -4.91
C ARG A 137 1.36 11.09 -3.52
N GLU A 138 0.57 10.68 -2.53
CA GLU A 138 1.05 10.35 -1.18
C GLU A 138 2.00 9.13 -1.24
N GLU A 139 1.64 8.05 -1.94
CA GLU A 139 2.51 6.87 -2.10
C GLU A 139 3.80 7.17 -2.88
N ILE A 140 3.74 8.04 -3.90
CA ILE A 140 4.96 8.53 -4.57
C ILE A 140 5.85 9.29 -3.57
N GLY A 141 5.27 10.06 -2.66
CA GLY A 141 5.99 10.75 -1.59
C GLY A 141 6.64 9.78 -0.58
N HIS A 142 5.97 8.67 -0.26
CA HIS A 142 6.55 7.59 0.55
C HIS A 142 7.75 6.97 -0.15
N PHE A 143 7.60 6.59 -1.41
CA PHE A 143 8.67 6.05 -2.25
C PHE A 143 9.89 6.97 -2.28
N GLN A 144 9.69 8.27 -2.50
CA GLN A 144 10.77 9.28 -2.49
C GLN A 144 11.47 9.34 -1.12
N SER A 145 10.70 9.43 -0.05
CA SER A 145 11.23 9.52 1.32
C SER A 145 12.08 8.30 1.69
N LEU A 146 11.65 7.11 1.28
CA LEU A 146 12.38 5.85 1.49
C LEU A 146 13.65 5.78 0.63
N THR A 147 13.58 6.19 -0.63
CA THR A 147 14.73 6.22 -1.55
C THR A 147 15.83 7.16 -1.02
N ASP A 148 15.45 8.35 -0.55
CA ASP A 148 16.37 9.29 0.07
C ASP A 148 17.01 8.72 1.35
N ALA A 149 16.21 8.01 2.16
CA ALA A 149 16.72 7.36 3.37
C ALA A 149 17.72 6.24 3.04
N LEU A 150 17.47 5.47 1.98
CA LEU A 150 18.35 4.40 1.52
C LEU A 150 19.66 4.95 0.99
N GLN A 151 19.60 6.00 0.17
CA GLN A 151 20.79 6.68 -0.34
C GLN A 151 21.68 7.17 0.82
N ARG A 152 21.10 7.92 1.78
CA ARG A 152 21.83 8.39 2.97
C ARG A 152 22.41 7.24 3.80
N TRP A 153 21.73 6.10 3.85
CA TRP A 153 22.23 4.92 4.56
C TRP A 153 23.45 4.31 3.87
N ARG A 154 23.42 4.15 2.54
CA ARG A 154 24.56 3.66 1.74
C ARG A 154 25.77 4.59 1.81
N GLU A 155 25.55 5.90 1.74
CA GLU A 155 26.60 6.91 1.88
C GLU A 155 27.33 6.79 3.22
N ARG A 156 26.59 6.59 4.33
CA ARG A 156 27.19 6.38 5.66
C ARG A 156 27.95 5.06 5.78
N LYS A 157 27.64 4.06 4.96
CA LYS A 157 28.32 2.76 4.93
C LYS A 157 29.52 2.71 3.99
N GLY A 158 29.72 3.74 3.16
CA GLY A 158 30.74 3.73 2.10
C GLY A 158 30.35 2.82 0.93
N GLU A 159 29.05 2.59 0.74
CA GLU A 159 28.46 1.72 -0.29
C GLU A 159 27.78 2.51 -1.42
N ALA A 160 28.05 3.81 -1.49
CA ALA A 160 27.50 4.73 -2.50
C ALA A 160 28.36 4.80 -3.77
#